data_AF-A0A7J6PS79-F1
#
_entry.id   AF-A0A7J6PS79-F1
#
_cell.length_a   1.000
_cell.length_b   1.000
_cell.length_c   1.000
_cell.angle_alpha   90.00
_cell.angle_beta   90.00
_cell.angle_gamma   90.00
#
_symmetry.space_group_name_H-M   'P 1'
#
loop_
_entity.id
_entity.type
_entity.pdbx_description
1 polymer ?
#
loop_
_entity_poly.entity_id
_entity_poly.type
_entity_poly.pdbx_seq_one_letter_code
_entity_poly.pdbx_strand_id
1 'polypeptide(L)'
;MPGDQTHVAWGYRFLNRGVCFTSGYFLAYAFCNPDVDNVYDVFPLQRSRYAFINAYEVKPEDQYTFECRWKDLARFYQMQPGYLFNKLEKLQNMHVDATYQYYDVMQWSTGEAYRRATMKAM
;
A
#
# COMPACT_ATOMS: atom_id res chain seq x y z
N MET A 1 -44.63 -26.42 26.49
CA MET A 1 -44.08 -26.64 25.13
C MET A 1 -42.93 -25.67 24.93
N PRO A 2 -41.67 -26.12 24.90
CA PRO A 2 -40.54 -25.24 24.68
C PRO A 2 -40.38 -25.04 23.17
N GLY A 3 -41.07 -24.03 22.64
CA GLY A 3 -40.92 -23.59 21.26
C GLY A 3 -39.62 -22.81 21.09
N ASP A 4 -38.75 -23.33 20.24
CA ASP A 4 -38.04 -22.55 19.23
C ASP A 4 -37.06 -21.44 19.69
N GLN A 5 -36.29 -21.67 20.76
CA GLN A 5 -35.18 -20.76 21.14
C GLN A 5 -33.85 -21.08 20.44
N THR A 6 -33.75 -22.23 19.78
CA THR A 6 -32.51 -22.68 19.12
C THR A 6 -32.20 -21.83 17.88
N HIS A 7 -33.20 -21.52 17.04
CA HIS A 7 -33.02 -20.75 15.80
C HIS A 7 -32.49 -19.33 16.06
N VAL A 8 -32.94 -18.70 17.13
CA VAL A 8 -32.48 -17.36 17.56
C VAL A 8 -31.00 -17.40 17.98
N ALA A 9 -30.58 -18.42 18.73
CA ALA A 9 -29.19 -18.59 19.16
C ALA A 9 -28.23 -18.88 17.99
N TRP A 10 -28.69 -19.61 16.97
CA TRP A 10 -27.93 -19.82 15.73
C TRP A 10 -27.80 -18.51 14.92
N GLY A 11 -28.87 -17.72 14.82
CA GLY A 11 -28.86 -16.40 14.16
C GLY A 11 -27.81 -15.45 14.75
N TYR A 12 -27.77 -15.31 16.07
CA TYR A 12 -26.76 -14.47 16.75
C TYR A 12 -25.32 -14.96 16.54
N ARG A 13 -25.10 -16.28 16.48
CA ARG A 13 -23.78 -16.86 16.20
C ARG A 13 -23.31 -16.56 14.78
N PHE A 14 -24.20 -16.62 13.79
CA PHE A 14 -23.87 -16.24 12.42
C PHE A 14 -23.64 -14.73 12.28
N LEU A 15 -24.45 -13.91 12.94
CA LEU A 15 -24.28 -12.46 12.95
C LEU A 15 -22.93 -12.04 13.55
N ASN A 16 -22.58 -12.58 14.73
CA ASN A 16 -21.30 -12.29 15.38
C ASN A 16 -20.10 -12.70 14.53
N ARG A 17 -20.19 -13.86 13.86
CA ARG A 17 -19.13 -14.30 12.93
C ARG A 17 -19.04 -13.37 11.72
N GLY A 18 -20.18 -12.98 11.15
CA GLY A 18 -20.26 -12.01 10.07
C GLY A 18 -19.58 -10.69 10.43
N VAL A 19 -19.91 -10.13 11.60
CA VAL A 19 -19.30 -8.88 12.11
C VAL A 19 -17.79 -9.03 12.33
N CYS A 20 -17.32 -10.14 12.89
CA CYS A 20 -15.88 -10.38 13.06
C CYS A 20 -15.14 -10.52 11.72
N PHE A 21 -15.72 -11.24 10.75
CA PHE A 21 -15.09 -11.39 9.43
C PHE A 21 -15.08 -10.08 8.65
N THR A 22 -16.15 -9.29 8.69
CA THR A 22 -16.19 -8.01 7.98
C THR A 22 -15.26 -6.99 8.63
N SER A 23 -15.29 -6.84 9.96
CA SER A 23 -14.39 -5.91 10.67
C SER A 23 -12.92 -6.30 10.49
N GLY A 24 -12.58 -7.59 10.60
CA GLY A 24 -11.23 -8.09 10.34
C GLY A 24 -10.80 -7.89 8.89
N TYR A 25 -11.71 -8.12 7.92
CA TYR A 25 -11.45 -7.87 6.50
C TYR A 25 -11.22 -6.39 6.21
N PHE A 26 -12.04 -5.48 6.73
CA PHE A 26 -11.88 -4.04 6.54
C PHE A 26 -10.60 -3.52 7.20
N LEU A 27 -10.25 -4.03 8.38
CA LEU A 27 -8.98 -3.71 9.04
C LEU A 27 -7.79 -4.19 8.20
N ALA A 28 -7.79 -5.45 7.77
CA ALA A 28 -6.73 -5.99 6.93
C ALA A 28 -6.63 -5.27 5.58
N TYR A 29 -7.77 -4.95 4.95
CA TYR A 29 -7.81 -4.19 3.71
C TYR A 29 -7.20 -2.79 3.89
N ALA A 30 -7.52 -2.10 4.99
CA ALA A 30 -6.99 -0.78 5.29
C ALA A 30 -5.46 -0.75 5.46
N PHE A 31 -4.85 -1.83 5.97
CA PHE A 31 -3.40 -1.88 6.22
C PHE A 31 -2.58 -2.68 5.20
N CYS A 32 -3.20 -3.57 4.41
CA CYS A 32 -2.47 -4.48 3.52
C CYS A 32 -2.54 -4.11 2.03
N ASN A 33 -3.41 -3.18 1.61
CA ASN A 33 -3.57 -2.84 0.20
C ASN A 33 -3.46 -1.32 -0.07
N PRO A 34 -2.23 -0.79 -0.18
CA PRO A 34 -2.00 0.64 -0.40
C PRO A 34 -2.30 1.12 -1.84
N ASP A 35 -2.80 0.26 -2.72
CA ASP A 35 -2.66 0.45 -4.17
C ASP A 35 -3.97 0.44 -4.98
N VAL A 36 -5.11 0.66 -4.31
CA VAL A 36 -6.39 0.91 -4.99
C VAL A 36 -7.00 2.17 -4.39
N ASP A 37 -6.58 3.31 -4.93
CA ASP A 37 -7.16 4.64 -4.74
C ASP A 37 -7.71 4.93 -3.34
N ASN A 38 -6.81 5.33 -2.44
CA ASN A 38 -7.07 6.09 -1.20
C ASN A 38 -8.25 5.62 -0.33
N VAL A 39 -7.96 4.81 0.69
CA VAL A 39 -8.79 4.84 1.92
C VAL A 39 -8.00 5.37 3.11
N TYR A 40 -6.70 5.08 3.24
CA TYR A 40 -5.91 5.53 4.40
C TYR A 40 -4.42 5.69 4.11
N ASP A 41 -4.05 6.27 2.96
CA ASP A 41 -2.73 6.92 2.95
C ASP A 41 -2.86 8.14 3.85
N VAL A 42 -2.46 7.99 5.11
CA VAL A 42 -2.34 9.08 6.06
C VAL A 42 -1.29 10.00 5.47
N PHE A 43 -1.73 10.96 4.66
CA PHE A 43 -0.89 12.04 4.15
C PHE A 43 -0.05 12.54 5.33
N PRO A 44 1.29 12.47 5.27
CA PRO A 44 2.08 12.97 6.35
C PRO A 44 1.77 14.47 6.51
N LEU A 45 1.15 14.83 7.64
CA LEU A 45 0.86 16.22 8.01
C LEU A 45 2.16 17.06 8.11
N GLN A 46 3.32 16.39 8.20
CA GLN A 46 4.63 17.00 8.14
C GLN A 46 5.10 17.15 6.69
N ARG A 47 5.16 18.40 6.22
CA ARG A 47 5.85 18.75 4.97
C ARG A 47 7.33 18.35 5.08
N SER A 48 7.69 17.27 4.39
CA SER A 48 9.08 16.85 4.24
C SER A 48 9.83 17.83 3.32
N ARG A 49 11.12 18.08 3.64
CA ARG A 49 12.04 18.84 2.77
C ARG A 49 12.72 17.97 1.71
N TYR A 50 12.60 16.65 1.80
CA TYR A 50 13.31 15.69 0.93
C TYR A 50 12.31 14.76 0.24
N ALA A 51 12.14 14.98 -1.05
CA ALA A 51 11.42 14.12 -1.97
C ALA A 51 12.40 13.54 -3.00
N PHE A 52 12.29 12.24 -3.24
CA PHE A 52 13.06 11.52 -4.24
C PHE A 52 12.09 10.99 -5.28
N ILE A 53 12.42 11.16 -6.55
CA ILE A 53 11.62 10.70 -7.67
C ILE A 53 12.45 9.71 -8.46
N ASN A 54 11.94 8.49 -8.62
CA ASN A 54 12.53 7.48 -9.47
C ASN A 54 11.59 7.22 -10.65
N ALA A 55 12.12 7.28 -11.87
CA ALA A 55 11.37 6.95 -13.07
C ALA A 55 11.81 5.58 -13.58
N TYR A 56 10.84 4.74 -13.97
CA TYR A 56 11.08 3.39 -14.45
C TYR A 56 10.52 3.20 -15.85
N GLU A 57 11.35 2.63 -16.71
CA GLU A 57 10.96 2.05 -17.98
C GLU A 57 10.86 0.54 -17.79
N VAL A 58 9.66 -0.01 -17.97
CA VAL A 58 9.37 -1.42 -17.73
C VAL A 58 8.78 -2.00 -19.01
N LYS A 59 9.26 -3.18 -19.40
CA LYS A 59 8.70 -3.87 -20.55
C LYS A 59 7.26 -4.30 -20.25
N PRO A 60 6.35 -4.31 -21.24
CA PRO A 60 4.96 -4.69 -21.03
C PRO A 60 4.79 -6.08 -20.39
N GLU A 61 5.67 -7.02 -20.74
CA GLU A 61 5.69 -8.39 -20.21
C GLU A 61 6.02 -8.49 -18.72
N ASP A 62 6.79 -7.53 -18.18
CA ASP A 62 7.29 -7.55 -16.80
C ASP A 62 6.51 -6.63 -15.86
N GLN A 63 5.51 -5.90 -16.34
CA GLN A 63 4.77 -4.89 -15.56
C GLN A 63 4.20 -5.46 -14.26
N TYR A 64 3.56 -6.64 -14.33
CA TYR A 64 2.97 -7.28 -13.15
C TYR A 64 4.04 -7.66 -12.12
N THR A 65 5.14 -8.27 -12.57
CA THR A 65 6.24 -8.66 -11.68
C THR A 65 6.93 -7.45 -11.07
N PHE A 66 7.06 -6.36 -11.84
CA PHE A 66 7.57 -5.09 -11.35
C PHE A 66 6.69 -4.51 -10.24
N GLU A 67 5.37 -4.43 -10.44
CA GLU A 67 4.43 -3.93 -9.43
C GLU A 67 4.49 -4.76 -8.14
N CYS A 68 4.56 -6.10 -8.26
CA CYS A 68 4.73 -6.97 -7.10
C CYS A 68 6.05 -6.71 -6.35
N ARG A 69 7.18 -6.64 -7.07
CA ARG A 69 8.49 -6.40 -6.45
C ARG A 69 8.60 -5.00 -5.85
N TRP A 70 7.97 -4.01 -6.48
CA TRP A 70 7.91 -2.65 -5.95
C TRP A 70 7.14 -2.62 -4.63
N LYS A 71 6.04 -3.36 -4.51
CA LYS A 71 5.29 -3.48 -3.24
C LYS A 71 6.14 -4.08 -2.12
N ASP A 72 6.98 -5.06 -2.42
CA ASP A 72 7.89 -5.64 -1.44
C ASP A 72 9.00 -4.65 -1.03
N LEU A 73 9.51 -3.86 -1.99
CA LEU A 73 10.45 -2.77 -1.71
C LEU A 73 9.80 -1.67 -0.85
N ALA A 74 8.54 -1.32 -1.13
CA ALA A 74 7.76 -0.36 -0.36
C ALA A 74 7.63 -0.81 1.10
N ARG A 75 7.27 -2.08 1.33
CA ARG A 75 7.23 -2.69 2.66
C ARG A 75 8.58 -2.67 3.36
N PHE A 76 9.67 -2.90 2.64
CA PHE A 76 11.00 -2.78 3.20
C PHE A 76 11.31 -1.35 3.66
N TYR A 77 10.98 -0.34 2.85
CA TYR A 77 11.20 1.06 3.20
C TYR A 77 10.35 1.52 4.39
N GLN A 78 9.12 1.03 4.54
CA GLN A 78 8.27 1.31 5.70
C GLN A 78 8.92 0.90 7.04
N MET A 79 9.79 -0.12 7.03
CA MET A 79 10.52 -0.56 8.23
C MET A 79 11.79 0.27 8.51
N GLN A 80 12.20 1.16 7.61
CA GLN A 80 13.45 1.91 7.76
C GLN A 80 13.26 3.20 8.58
N PRO A 81 14.24 3.56 9.41
CA PRO A 81 14.17 4.78 10.21
C PRO A 81 14.18 6.01 9.32
N GLY A 82 13.19 6.88 9.51
CA GLY A 82 13.08 8.15 8.79
C GLY A 82 12.29 8.07 7.48
N TYR A 83 11.68 6.92 7.18
CA TYR A 83 10.65 6.79 6.15
C TYR A 83 9.42 7.61 6.50
N LEU A 84 8.82 8.26 5.50
CA LEU A 84 7.55 8.98 5.65
C LEU A 84 6.50 8.43 4.71
N PHE A 85 6.83 8.34 3.42
CA PHE A 85 5.84 8.06 2.38
C PHE A 85 6.50 7.52 1.11
N ASN A 86 5.80 6.66 0.38
CA ASN A 86 6.12 6.33 -1.00
C ASN A 86 4.84 6.10 -1.80
N LYS A 87 4.87 6.47 -3.09
CA LYS A 87 3.74 6.28 -4.00
C LYS A 87 4.24 5.95 -5.38
N LEU A 88 3.76 4.83 -5.92
CA LEU A 88 3.94 4.48 -7.32
C LEU A 88 2.77 5.04 -8.10
N GLU A 89 3.05 5.81 -9.15
CA GLU A 89 2.05 6.26 -10.09
C GLU A 89 2.38 5.70 -11.48
N LYS A 90 1.38 5.06 -12.09
CA LYS A 90 1.44 4.56 -13.46
C LYS A 90 0.86 5.63 -14.38
N LEU A 91 1.59 5.98 -15.44
CA LEU A 91 1.07 6.89 -16.46
C LEU A 91 -0.04 6.18 -17.26
N GLN A 92 -1.29 6.60 -17.05
CA GLN A 92 -2.44 6.07 -17.77
C GLN A 92 -2.50 6.55 -19.23
N ASN A 93 -2.01 7.76 -19.50
CA ASN A 93 -1.93 8.34 -20.84
C ASN A 93 -0.46 8.61 -21.19
N MET A 94 0.22 7.62 -21.77
CA MET A 94 1.54 7.83 -22.35
C MET A 94 1.40 8.76 -23.56
N HIS A 95 1.95 9.97 -23.43
CA HIS A 95 2.22 10.79 -24.60
C HIS A 95 3.27 10.08 -25.46
N VAL A 96 3.27 10.33 -26.78
CA VAL A 96 4.18 9.64 -27.74
C VAL A 96 5.68 9.82 -27.38
N ASP A 97 6.02 10.83 -26.57
CA ASP A 97 7.37 11.14 -26.09
C ASP A 97 7.70 10.60 -24.68
N ALA A 98 6.77 9.94 -23.99
CA ALA A 98 7.00 9.49 -22.63
C ALA A 98 7.80 8.17 -22.60
N THR A 99 9.10 8.25 -22.28
CA THR A 99 9.98 7.08 -22.14
C THR A 99 9.67 6.26 -20.89
N TYR A 100 9.21 6.92 -19.82
CA TYR A 100 8.96 6.27 -18.52
C TYR A 100 7.47 6.00 -18.32
N GLN A 101 7.15 4.81 -17.83
CA GLN A 101 5.75 4.36 -17.66
C GLN A 101 5.30 4.45 -16.19
N TYR A 102 6.27 4.38 -15.27
CA TYR A 102 6.05 4.43 -13.84
C TYR A 102 6.96 5.46 -13.21
N TYR A 103 6.45 6.17 -12.21
CA TYR A 103 7.25 7.01 -11.33
C TYR A 103 6.92 6.73 -9.88
N ASP A 104 7.95 6.60 -9.07
CA ASP A 104 7.88 6.46 -7.62
C ASP A 104 8.26 7.77 -6.98
N VAL A 105 7.38 8.30 -6.14
CA VAL A 105 7.61 9.48 -5.31
C VAL A 105 7.80 9.02 -3.87
N MET A 106 9.01 9.17 -3.37
CA MET A 106 9.36 8.85 -1.98
C MET A 106 9.66 10.10 -1.16
N GLN A 107 9.14 10.16 0.05
CA GLN A 107 9.47 11.19 1.02
C GLN A 107 10.15 10.60 2.24
N TRP A 108 11.22 11.27 2.65
CA TRP A 108 12.04 10.87 3.80
C TRP A 108 12.31 12.08 4.69
N SER A 109 12.53 11.82 5.97
CA SER A 109 12.91 12.85 6.95
C SER A 109 14.23 13.55 6.59
N THR A 110 15.20 12.80 6.06
CA THR A 110 16.54 13.28 5.67
C THR A 110 17.04 12.51 4.45
N GLY A 111 17.89 13.14 3.63
CA GLY A 111 18.51 12.45 2.50
C GLY A 111 19.47 11.32 2.91
N GLU A 112 20.09 11.41 4.09
CA GLU A 112 20.94 10.34 4.61
C GLU A 112 20.14 9.10 5.02
N ALA A 113 18.92 9.27 5.54
CA ALA A 113 18.04 8.14 5.83
C ALA A 113 17.70 7.36 4.56
N TYR A 114 17.34 8.06 3.48
CA TYR A 114 17.11 7.43 2.18
C TYR A 114 18.36 6.69 1.68
N ARG A 115 19.53 7.36 1.66
CA ARG A 115 20.78 6.74 1.20
C ARG A 115 21.12 5.46 1.98
N ARG A 116 20.95 5.46 3.31
CA ARG A 116 21.18 4.28 4.15
C ARG A 116 20.19 3.16 3.84
N ALA A 117 18.91 3.49 3.62
CA ALA A 117 17.89 2.52 3.27
C ALA A 117 18.19 1.87 1.91
N THR A 118 18.53 2.66 0.89
CA THR A 118 18.88 2.16 -0.44
C THR A 118 20.13 1.28 -0.42
N MET A 119 21.17 1.66 0.33
CA MET A 119 22.39 0.85 0.47
C MET A 119 22.15 -0.51 1.16
N LYS A 120 21.08 -0.66 1.95
CA LYS A 120 20.70 -1.93 2.56
C LYS A 120 19.79 -2.79 1.68
N ALA A 121 19.17 -2.18 0.68
CA ALA A 121 18.28 -2.86 -0.26
C ALA A 121 19.03 -3.46 -1.47
N MET A 122 20.27 -3.01 -1.70
CA MET A 122 21.23 -3.58 -2.66
C MET A 122 21.95 -4.79 -2.08
#